data_AF-A0A965KF27-F1
#
_entry.id   AF-A0A965KF27-F1
#
_cell.length_a   1.000
_cell.length_b   1.000
_cell.length_c   1.000
_cell.angle_alpha   90.00
_cell.angle_beta   90.00
_cell.angle_gamma   90.00
#
_symmetry.space_group_name_H-M   'P 1'
#
loop_
_entity.id
_entity.type
_entity.pdbx_description
1 polymer ?
#
loop_
_entity_poly.entity_id
_entity_poly.type
_entity_poly.pdbx_seq_one_letter_code
_entity_poly.pdbx_strand_id
1 'polypeptide(L)'
;AANRAMLPWALVDLTTTGQGMSFATTGVGGISRYLRPLAGSEYETNPTSIIAGTNGTTGMSNLQLIAGTFGGVPFAGSTVTGNATRNSLTMENGANLTIADGAQFNLRTGGILVRAGSNSTISGGVLNFPNTFSPLTIWTVGNLTISSSLAGGNGIAGGNMSLIKNGLGTLTVAPVASTINGLAATGTNSLSGQFVLNQGTLKLGAGINNAIQPYNYFSAMSGTLDLNGTSLQTYGFFNDSAVPGNGANITSTNGTGHLMITTDTRTFSGTMSGDMKFTKSGNGTFNFYSDFSYSGPTVINGGLTVMYQDARFTATSALDLNFGNLYLENNNSWSDNANRIPDGTPVTMRGGYLELRGRAQNASSERIGTATLALGQSQFYVANGAGADATTTLTIGNLVRNVGTAVNFTSGLYNRVKIEQLNGSAFSAANLTNGIIGGWAVMGAIGTGTHHFATYSPIYGVGAMGTDGFLGYSNATTD
;
A
#
# COMPACT_ATOMS: atom_id res chain seq x y z
N ALA A 1 -7.61 14.29 -40.15
CA ALA A 1 -6.86 13.03 -40.36
C ALA A 1 -6.97 12.22 -39.08
N ALA A 2 -7.24 10.92 -39.18
CA ALA A 2 -7.50 10.06 -38.02
C ALA A 2 -6.31 9.91 -37.05
N ASN A 3 -5.10 10.36 -37.42
CA ASN A 3 -3.91 10.37 -36.55
C ASN A 3 -3.61 11.78 -36.02
N ARG A 4 -4.60 12.45 -35.43
CA ARG A 4 -4.36 13.77 -34.82
C ARG A 4 -3.59 13.60 -33.51
N ALA A 5 -2.53 14.37 -33.33
CA ALA A 5 -1.78 14.43 -32.07
C ALA A 5 -2.68 14.88 -30.90
N MET A 6 -2.42 14.36 -29.71
CA MET A 6 -3.21 14.62 -28.51
C MET A 6 -2.37 14.61 -27.24
N LEU A 7 -2.96 15.10 -26.15
CA LEU A 7 -2.44 15.00 -24.81
C LEU A 7 -3.15 13.84 -24.08
N PRO A 8 -2.50 12.67 -23.90
CA PRO A 8 -3.12 11.50 -23.27
C PRO A 8 -3.47 11.74 -21.79
N TRP A 9 -2.82 12.72 -21.16
CA TRP A 9 -3.01 13.13 -19.76
C TRP A 9 -4.05 14.23 -19.56
N ALA A 10 -4.74 14.69 -20.61
CA ALA A 10 -5.77 15.72 -20.50
C ALA A 10 -7.02 15.35 -21.29
N LEU A 11 -8.19 15.56 -20.67
CA LEU A 11 -9.49 15.48 -21.32
C LEU A 11 -10.08 16.88 -21.49
N VAL A 12 -10.83 17.08 -22.58
CA VAL A 12 -11.72 18.21 -22.77
C VAL A 12 -13.15 17.68 -22.80
N ASP A 13 -14.01 18.24 -21.94
CA ASP A 13 -15.45 18.00 -21.97
C ASP A 13 -16.15 19.23 -22.58
N LEU A 14 -17.04 19.00 -23.53
CA LEU A 14 -17.95 20.02 -24.07
C LEU A 14 -19.37 19.90 -23.50
N THR A 15 -19.57 18.98 -22.56
CA THR A 15 -20.85 18.67 -21.93
C THR A 15 -20.72 18.74 -20.41
N THR A 16 -21.85 18.76 -19.71
CA THR A 16 -21.88 18.65 -18.24
C THR A 16 -21.92 17.20 -17.75
N THR A 17 -22.11 16.23 -18.65
CA THR A 17 -22.41 14.82 -18.32
C THR A 17 -21.27 13.85 -18.65
N GLY A 18 -20.15 14.34 -19.20
CA GLY A 18 -19.03 13.47 -19.60
C GLY A 18 -19.19 12.77 -20.95
N GLN A 19 -20.36 12.87 -21.58
CA GLN A 19 -20.62 12.22 -22.86
C GLN A 19 -19.91 12.90 -24.04
N GLY A 20 -19.53 14.17 -23.89
CA GLY A 20 -18.72 14.93 -24.84
C GLY A 20 -17.21 14.85 -24.63
N MET A 21 -16.73 14.06 -23.66
CA MET A 21 -15.31 14.02 -23.30
C MET A 21 -14.41 13.34 -24.33
N SER A 22 -13.30 13.97 -24.67
CA SER A 22 -12.27 13.40 -25.52
C SER A 22 -10.89 13.81 -25.01
N PHE A 23 -9.84 13.10 -25.44
CA PHE A 23 -8.47 13.60 -25.29
C PHE A 23 -8.33 15.01 -25.86
N ALA A 24 -7.58 15.84 -25.15
CA ALA A 24 -7.29 17.20 -25.57
C ALA A 24 -6.37 17.20 -26.79
N THR A 25 -6.72 17.97 -27.80
CA THR A 25 -5.89 18.28 -28.96
C THR A 25 -5.87 19.78 -29.23
N THR A 26 -4.90 20.25 -30.00
CA THR A 26 -4.81 21.66 -30.39
C THR A 26 -5.83 22.00 -31.48
N GLY A 27 -6.37 23.21 -31.44
CA GLY A 27 -7.14 23.82 -32.52
C GLY A 27 -6.44 23.76 -33.88
N VAL A 28 -7.22 23.77 -34.96
CA VAL A 28 -6.73 23.94 -36.34
C VAL A 28 -7.12 25.35 -36.79
N GLY A 29 -6.15 26.26 -36.94
CA GLY A 29 -6.39 27.63 -37.40
C GLY A 29 -5.34 28.63 -36.87
N GLY A 30 -4.76 29.42 -37.78
CA GLY A 30 -3.52 30.17 -37.57
C GLY A 30 -3.53 31.38 -36.62
N ILE A 31 -4.56 31.58 -35.78
CA ILE A 31 -4.64 32.81 -34.95
C ILE A 31 -5.10 32.58 -33.50
N SER A 32 -5.46 31.35 -33.09
CA SER A 32 -5.74 31.05 -31.68
C SER A 32 -5.39 29.60 -31.33
N ARG A 33 -4.38 29.43 -30.48
CA ARG A 33 -3.97 28.13 -29.93
C ARG A 33 -4.87 27.82 -28.72
N TYR A 34 -5.96 27.09 -28.92
CA TYR A 34 -6.81 26.59 -27.84
C TYR A 34 -6.80 25.05 -27.79
N LEU A 35 -7.15 24.49 -26.63
CA LEU A 35 -7.39 23.06 -26.44
C LEU A 35 -8.85 22.75 -26.80
N ARG A 36 -9.07 21.64 -27.50
CA ARG A 36 -10.39 21.14 -27.92
C ARG A 36 -10.44 19.62 -27.87
N PRO A 37 -11.62 18.98 -27.87
CA PRO A 37 -11.71 17.54 -28.10
C PRO A 37 -11.31 17.17 -29.54
N LEU A 38 -11.03 15.88 -29.76
CA LEU A 38 -10.89 15.32 -31.10
C LEU A 38 -12.23 15.40 -31.83
N ALA A 39 -12.20 15.81 -33.09
CA ALA A 39 -13.35 15.80 -33.97
C ALA A 39 -13.63 14.37 -34.48
N GLY A 40 -14.86 14.07 -34.92
CA GLY A 40 -15.22 12.76 -35.46
C GLY A 40 -14.31 12.29 -36.62
N SER A 41 -13.89 13.22 -37.49
CA SER A 41 -12.96 12.95 -38.61
C SER A 41 -11.49 12.75 -38.19
N GLU A 42 -11.22 12.86 -36.89
CA GLU A 42 -9.91 12.60 -36.28
C GLU A 42 -9.88 11.24 -35.57
N TYR A 43 -10.95 10.44 -35.71
CA TYR A 43 -11.03 9.04 -35.29
C TYR A 43 -11.09 8.09 -36.50
N GLU A 44 -10.59 6.88 -36.31
CA GLU A 44 -11.02 5.68 -37.01
C GLU A 44 -12.11 5.02 -36.15
N THR A 45 -13.36 5.06 -36.59
CA THR A 45 -14.51 4.61 -35.80
C THR A 45 -14.95 3.20 -36.21
N ASN A 46 -15.12 2.32 -35.22
CA ASN A 46 -15.65 0.96 -35.36
C ASN A 46 -15.03 0.08 -36.48
N PRO A 47 -13.69 0.00 -36.62
CA PRO A 47 -13.10 -0.94 -37.56
C PRO A 47 -13.38 -2.38 -37.11
N THR A 48 -13.83 -3.25 -38.00
CA THR A 48 -14.14 -4.65 -37.63
C THR A 48 -12.87 -5.47 -37.34
N SER A 49 -11.74 -5.12 -37.96
CA SER A 49 -10.43 -5.73 -37.74
C SER A 49 -9.34 -4.66 -37.63
N ILE A 50 -8.43 -4.86 -36.68
CA ILE A 50 -7.28 -3.99 -36.44
C ILE A 50 -6.02 -4.79 -36.77
N ILE A 51 -5.31 -4.32 -37.79
CA ILE A 51 -4.04 -4.89 -38.27
C ILE A 51 -2.91 -3.87 -38.19
N ALA A 52 -1.66 -4.33 -38.32
CA ALA A 52 -0.49 -3.47 -38.54
C ALA A 52 -0.79 -2.54 -39.72
N GLY A 53 -0.56 -1.23 -39.57
CA GLY A 53 -0.66 -0.33 -40.70
C GLY A 53 0.69 -0.02 -41.30
N THR A 54 0.71 0.11 -42.63
CA THR A 54 1.81 0.71 -43.38
C THR A 54 1.83 2.21 -43.07
N ASN A 55 3.02 2.79 -42.87
CA ASN A 55 3.18 4.21 -42.53
C ASN A 55 2.43 5.09 -43.56
N GLY A 56 1.50 5.94 -43.10
CA GLY A 56 0.71 6.84 -43.97
C GLY A 56 -0.73 6.42 -44.31
N THR A 57 -1.18 5.21 -43.96
CA THR A 57 -2.59 4.77 -44.01
C THR A 57 -2.93 3.96 -42.75
N THR A 58 -4.05 4.26 -42.08
CA THR A 58 -4.73 3.50 -40.98
C THR A 58 -3.91 2.93 -39.80
N GLY A 59 -2.58 3.03 -39.78
CA GLY A 59 -1.68 2.35 -38.84
C GLY A 59 -1.31 3.12 -37.59
N MET A 60 -1.77 4.36 -37.46
CA MET A 60 -1.55 5.20 -36.28
C MET A 60 -2.78 6.06 -35.98
N SER A 61 -3.98 5.58 -36.30
CA SER A 61 -5.21 6.33 -36.01
C SER A 61 -5.49 6.42 -34.50
N ASN A 62 -6.31 7.40 -34.14
CA ASN A 62 -7.06 7.44 -32.89
C ASN A 62 -8.26 6.52 -33.08
N LEU A 63 -8.34 5.45 -32.32
CA LEU A 63 -9.40 4.47 -32.45
C LEU A 63 -10.59 4.90 -31.60
N GLN A 64 -11.80 4.83 -32.15
CA GLN A 64 -13.04 5.00 -31.40
C GLN A 64 -13.93 3.77 -31.60
N LEU A 65 -14.25 3.10 -30.50
CA LEU A 65 -15.15 1.95 -30.48
C LEU A 65 -16.44 2.34 -29.77
N ILE A 66 -17.57 2.22 -30.47
CA ILE A 66 -18.91 2.58 -30.00
C ILE A 66 -19.81 1.38 -30.24
N ALA A 67 -20.23 0.69 -29.20
CA ALA A 67 -21.18 -0.41 -29.35
C ALA A 67 -22.56 0.13 -29.71
N GLY A 68 -23.30 -0.63 -30.50
CA GLY A 68 -24.62 -0.21 -30.98
C GLY A 68 -25.01 -0.93 -32.26
N THR A 69 -26.05 -0.43 -32.91
CA THR A 69 -26.49 -0.92 -34.23
C THR A 69 -26.28 0.17 -35.25
N PHE A 70 -25.48 -0.10 -36.29
CA PHE A 70 -25.14 0.85 -37.35
C PHE A 70 -25.64 0.31 -38.68
N GLY A 71 -26.56 1.00 -39.34
CA GLY A 71 -27.16 0.53 -40.59
C GLY A 71 -27.83 -0.84 -40.48
N GLY A 72 -28.36 -1.19 -39.30
CA GLY A 72 -28.96 -2.50 -39.01
C GLY A 72 -27.97 -3.59 -38.58
N VAL A 73 -26.66 -3.31 -38.58
CA VAL A 73 -25.62 -4.27 -38.17
C VAL A 73 -25.20 -4.01 -36.73
N PRO A 74 -25.34 -4.99 -35.82
CA PRO A 74 -24.82 -4.89 -34.46
C PRO A 74 -23.28 -4.82 -34.46
N PHE A 75 -22.74 -3.90 -33.67
CA PHE A 75 -21.32 -3.79 -33.37
C PHE A 75 -21.14 -3.85 -31.85
N ALA A 76 -20.36 -4.82 -31.37
CA ALA A 76 -20.04 -4.99 -29.96
C ALA A 76 -18.57 -4.68 -29.65
N GLY A 77 -17.71 -4.57 -30.67
CA GLY A 77 -16.28 -4.37 -30.49
C GLY A 77 -15.45 -4.73 -31.72
N SER A 78 -14.13 -4.58 -31.57
CA SER A 78 -13.13 -4.88 -32.61
C SER A 78 -12.20 -6.00 -32.19
N THR A 79 -11.54 -6.63 -33.18
CA THR A 79 -10.47 -7.60 -32.93
C THR A 79 -9.15 -7.14 -33.52
N VAL A 80 -8.07 -7.22 -32.73
CA VAL A 80 -6.68 -7.09 -33.18
C VAL A 80 -6.23 -8.47 -33.65
N THR A 81 -6.09 -8.65 -34.96
CA THR A 81 -5.84 -9.97 -35.58
C THR A 81 -4.35 -10.28 -35.75
N GLY A 82 -3.49 -9.29 -35.60
CA GLY A 82 -2.03 -9.41 -35.56
C GLY A 82 -1.41 -8.19 -34.89
N ASN A 83 -0.09 -8.16 -34.73
CA ASN A 83 0.58 -7.06 -34.04
C ASN A 83 0.19 -5.70 -34.63
N ALA A 84 -0.35 -4.81 -33.80
CA ALA A 84 -0.84 -3.52 -34.24
C ALA A 84 -0.43 -2.42 -33.26
N THR A 85 -0.21 -1.24 -33.83
CA THR A 85 -0.02 0.00 -33.08
C THR A 85 -1.14 0.96 -33.48
N ARG A 86 -1.65 1.72 -32.52
CA ARG A 86 -2.56 2.85 -32.74
C ARG A 86 -2.05 4.05 -31.94
N ASN A 87 -2.62 5.22 -32.19
CA ASN A 87 -2.24 6.40 -31.42
C ASN A 87 -2.91 6.35 -30.04
N SER A 88 -4.23 6.17 -30.01
CA SER A 88 -5.07 6.12 -28.80
C SER A 88 -6.27 5.19 -29.00
N LEU A 89 -6.99 4.91 -27.91
CA LEU A 89 -8.25 4.17 -27.90
C LEU A 89 -9.31 4.89 -27.07
N THR A 90 -10.47 5.15 -27.67
CA THR A 90 -11.69 5.62 -26.99
C THR A 90 -12.76 4.52 -27.06
N MET A 91 -13.40 4.19 -25.95
CA MET A 91 -14.45 3.17 -25.86
C MET A 91 -15.74 3.75 -25.28
N GLU A 92 -16.87 3.41 -25.90
CA GLU A 92 -18.18 3.97 -25.62
C GLU A 92 -19.28 2.90 -25.69
N ASN A 93 -20.34 3.11 -24.91
CA ASN A 93 -21.54 2.26 -24.87
C ASN A 93 -21.28 0.76 -24.63
N GLY A 94 -20.18 0.41 -23.96
CA GLY A 94 -19.80 -0.98 -23.68
C GLY A 94 -19.07 -1.68 -24.83
N ALA A 95 -18.52 -0.95 -25.80
CA ALA A 95 -17.67 -1.56 -26.83
C ALA A 95 -16.47 -2.28 -26.22
N ASN A 96 -16.10 -3.42 -26.79
CA ASN A 96 -14.97 -4.24 -26.37
C ASN A 96 -13.82 -4.23 -27.40
N LEU A 97 -12.62 -4.60 -26.95
CA LEU A 97 -11.48 -4.89 -27.81
C LEU A 97 -10.96 -6.29 -27.47
N THR A 98 -10.88 -7.15 -28.48
CA THR A 98 -10.26 -8.48 -28.34
C THR A 98 -8.92 -8.46 -29.05
N ILE A 99 -7.87 -8.93 -28.40
CA ILE A 99 -6.55 -9.12 -28.99
C ILE A 99 -6.41 -10.61 -29.26
N ALA A 100 -6.20 -11.01 -30.50
CA ALA A 100 -6.05 -12.43 -30.85
C ALA A 100 -4.85 -13.05 -30.11
N ASP A 101 -4.89 -14.37 -29.93
CA ASP A 101 -3.77 -15.10 -29.34
C ASP A 101 -2.49 -14.88 -30.15
N GLY A 102 -1.39 -14.61 -29.45
CA GLY A 102 -0.11 -14.27 -30.08
C GLY A 102 -0.02 -12.86 -30.69
N ALA A 103 -1.11 -12.09 -30.71
CA ALA A 103 -1.09 -10.70 -31.16
C ALA A 103 -0.75 -9.73 -30.02
N GLN A 104 -0.09 -8.63 -30.38
CA GLN A 104 0.20 -7.50 -29.50
C GLN A 104 -0.51 -6.23 -29.98
N PHE A 105 -1.13 -5.51 -29.05
CA PHE A 105 -1.68 -4.18 -29.30
C PHE A 105 -0.89 -3.13 -28.52
N ASN A 106 -0.52 -2.04 -29.18
CA ASN A 106 0.27 -0.97 -28.60
C ASN A 106 -0.38 0.39 -28.87
N LEU A 107 -0.26 1.34 -27.94
CA LEU A 107 -0.71 2.72 -28.13
C LEU A 107 0.47 3.68 -28.01
N ARG A 108 0.79 4.39 -29.09
CA ARG A 108 2.00 5.24 -29.16
C ARG A 108 1.98 6.40 -28.18
N THR A 109 0.83 7.05 -28.00
CA THR A 109 0.67 8.10 -26.97
C THR A 109 0.24 7.54 -25.62
N GLY A 110 -0.04 6.24 -25.54
CA GLY A 110 -0.47 5.59 -24.30
C GLY A 110 -1.89 5.99 -23.83
N GLY A 111 -2.72 6.63 -24.65
CA GLY A 111 -4.05 7.08 -24.22
C GLY A 111 -5.16 6.05 -24.39
N ILE A 112 -5.80 5.63 -23.29
CA ILE A 112 -7.11 4.92 -23.28
C ILE A 112 -8.16 5.78 -22.58
N LEU A 113 -9.30 6.01 -23.21
CA LEU A 113 -10.46 6.69 -22.65
C LEU A 113 -11.69 5.79 -22.70
N VAL A 114 -12.33 5.58 -21.56
CA VAL A 114 -13.62 4.89 -21.47
C VAL A 114 -14.65 5.88 -20.98
N ARG A 115 -15.63 6.24 -21.84
CA ARG A 115 -16.62 7.28 -21.53
C ARG A 115 -17.65 6.83 -20.50
N ALA A 116 -18.33 7.83 -19.92
CA ALA A 116 -19.37 7.63 -18.92
C ALA A 116 -20.44 6.64 -19.39
N GLY A 117 -20.85 5.74 -18.49
CA GLY A 117 -21.85 4.69 -18.77
C GLY A 117 -21.32 3.48 -19.55
N SER A 118 -20.08 3.50 -20.04
CA SER A 118 -19.48 2.33 -20.70
C SER A 118 -18.96 1.33 -19.67
N ASN A 119 -19.21 0.04 -19.92
CA ASN A 119 -18.55 -1.08 -19.24
C ASN A 119 -17.81 -1.90 -20.31
N SER A 120 -16.54 -1.58 -20.53
CA SER A 120 -15.75 -2.10 -21.64
C SER A 120 -14.72 -3.13 -21.17
N THR A 121 -14.32 -4.02 -22.08
CA THR A 121 -13.29 -5.03 -21.84
C THR A 121 -12.22 -5.00 -22.92
N ILE A 122 -10.94 -5.10 -22.51
CA ILE A 122 -9.82 -5.48 -23.36
C ILE A 122 -9.40 -6.90 -22.96
N SER A 123 -9.42 -7.84 -23.91
CA SER A 123 -9.23 -9.27 -23.63
C SER A 123 -8.33 -9.97 -24.65
N GLY A 124 -7.92 -11.20 -24.35
CA GLY A 124 -7.02 -11.99 -25.21
C GLY A 124 -5.57 -11.55 -25.09
N GLY A 125 -4.77 -11.65 -26.15
CA GLY A 125 -3.29 -11.54 -26.22
C GLY A 125 -2.57 -10.54 -25.28
N VAL A 126 -1.77 -9.63 -25.86
CA VAL A 126 -0.90 -8.74 -25.07
C VAL A 126 -1.18 -7.28 -25.40
N LEU A 127 -1.40 -6.48 -24.36
CA LEU A 127 -1.40 -5.03 -24.44
C LEU A 127 0.01 -4.55 -24.00
N ASN A 128 0.82 -4.14 -24.97
CA ASN A 128 2.26 -3.90 -24.79
C ASN A 128 2.60 -2.41 -24.83
N PHE A 129 3.38 -1.95 -23.84
CA PHE A 129 3.81 -0.55 -23.70
C PHE A 129 5.31 -0.48 -23.40
N PRO A 130 6.17 -0.42 -24.43
CA PRO A 130 7.61 -0.29 -24.21
C PRO A 130 7.96 1.09 -23.62
N ASN A 131 9.12 1.19 -22.97
CA ASN A 131 9.65 2.44 -22.40
C ASN A 131 9.88 3.58 -23.41
N THR A 132 9.88 3.28 -24.72
CA THR A 132 9.95 4.29 -25.78
C THR A 132 8.63 5.04 -25.99
N PHE A 133 7.53 4.55 -25.41
CA PHE A 133 6.22 5.18 -25.52
C PHE A 133 5.93 6.03 -24.27
N SER A 134 4.96 6.94 -24.38
CA SER A 134 4.44 7.64 -23.21
C SER A 134 3.85 6.63 -22.22
N PRO A 135 3.83 6.93 -20.91
CA PRO A 135 3.16 6.08 -19.92
C PRO A 135 1.71 5.81 -20.33
N LEU A 136 1.24 4.59 -20.11
CA LEU A 136 -0.14 4.22 -20.38
C LEU A 136 -1.06 5.02 -19.46
N THR A 137 -1.75 6.01 -20.01
CA THR A 137 -2.73 6.81 -19.29
C THR A 137 -4.13 6.31 -19.61
N ILE A 138 -4.80 5.78 -18.59
CA ILE A 138 -6.16 5.24 -18.70
C ILE A 138 -7.11 6.16 -17.97
N TRP A 139 -8.07 6.72 -18.71
CA TRP A 139 -9.20 7.47 -18.19
C TRP A 139 -10.43 6.59 -18.14
N THR A 140 -10.78 6.09 -16.96
CA THR A 140 -12.03 5.37 -16.74
C THR A 140 -13.06 6.36 -16.20
N VAL A 141 -13.80 7.00 -17.11
CA VAL A 141 -15.01 7.75 -16.75
C VAL A 141 -16.17 6.78 -16.61
N GLY A 142 -16.26 5.81 -17.53
CA GLY A 142 -16.93 4.53 -17.33
C GLY A 142 -15.99 3.50 -16.71
N ASN A 143 -16.31 2.21 -16.83
CA ASN A 143 -15.53 1.11 -16.28
C ASN A 143 -14.78 0.33 -17.38
N LEU A 144 -13.57 -0.10 -17.08
CA LEU A 144 -12.73 -0.90 -17.96
C LEU A 144 -12.25 -2.15 -17.23
N THR A 145 -12.39 -3.32 -17.87
CA THR A 145 -11.68 -4.53 -17.47
C THR A 145 -10.59 -4.85 -18.49
N ILE A 146 -9.35 -5.02 -18.04
CA ILE A 146 -8.26 -5.52 -18.87
C ILE A 146 -7.94 -6.93 -18.41
N SER A 147 -8.34 -7.92 -19.22
CA SER A 147 -7.99 -9.32 -19.04
C SER A 147 -6.82 -9.80 -19.91
N SER A 148 -6.38 -8.94 -20.83
CA SER A 148 -5.11 -9.14 -21.53
C SER A 148 -3.91 -9.01 -20.62
N SER A 149 -2.81 -9.69 -21.00
CA SER A 149 -1.53 -9.46 -20.33
C SER A 149 -1.01 -8.06 -20.69
N LEU A 150 -0.64 -7.28 -19.68
CA LEU A 150 0.10 -6.03 -19.77
C LEU A 150 1.59 -6.34 -19.81
N ALA A 151 2.31 -5.79 -20.79
CA ALA A 151 3.75 -6.01 -20.94
C ALA A 151 4.53 -4.71 -21.20
N GLY A 152 5.84 -4.74 -20.91
CA GLY A 152 6.79 -3.65 -21.15
C GLY A 152 7.08 -2.81 -19.90
N GLY A 153 6.97 -1.50 -20.02
CA GLY A 153 7.17 -0.55 -18.94
C GLY A 153 8.60 -0.05 -18.84
N ASN A 154 8.91 0.59 -17.71
CA ASN A 154 10.14 1.36 -17.51
C ASN A 154 11.16 0.69 -16.58
N GLY A 155 10.93 -0.56 -16.18
CA GLY A 155 11.74 -1.24 -15.19
C GLY A 155 11.58 -0.64 -13.78
N ILE A 156 12.12 -1.35 -12.79
CA ILE A 156 11.97 -0.98 -11.37
C ILE A 156 13.12 -0.12 -10.85
N ALA A 157 14.18 0.12 -11.63
CA ALA A 157 15.37 0.82 -11.17
C ALA A 157 15.21 2.36 -11.08
N GLY A 158 14.19 2.94 -11.71
CA GLY A 158 14.08 4.40 -11.87
C GLY A 158 12.76 5.03 -11.43
N GLY A 159 11.83 4.28 -10.83
CA GLY A 159 10.53 4.81 -10.39
C GLY A 159 9.66 5.43 -11.49
N ASN A 160 10.03 5.27 -12.76
CA ASN A 160 9.35 5.90 -13.89
C ASN A 160 7.92 5.36 -14.06
N MET A 161 6.98 6.28 -14.30
CA MET A 161 5.57 5.96 -14.55
C MET A 161 5.42 5.07 -15.78
N SER A 162 4.71 3.97 -15.61
CA SER A 162 4.38 3.05 -16.71
C SER A 162 2.88 2.99 -16.95
N LEU A 163 2.08 3.15 -15.90
CA LEU A 163 0.63 3.23 -16.00
C LEU A 163 0.08 4.29 -15.05
N ILE A 164 -0.84 5.11 -15.53
CA ILE A 164 -1.55 6.12 -14.78
C ILE A 164 -3.06 5.88 -14.93
N LYS A 165 -3.72 5.62 -13.81
CA LYS A 165 -5.18 5.46 -13.71
C LYS A 165 -5.83 6.77 -13.28
N ASN A 166 -6.67 7.32 -14.14
CA ASN A 166 -7.48 8.52 -13.92
C ASN A 166 -8.98 8.21 -14.10
N GLY A 167 -9.82 9.21 -13.77
CA GLY A 167 -11.28 9.12 -13.87
C GLY A 167 -11.93 8.35 -12.72
N LEU A 168 -13.19 8.68 -12.42
CA LEU A 168 -13.91 8.18 -11.24
C LEU A 168 -14.36 6.72 -11.34
N GLY A 169 -14.40 6.14 -12.54
CA GLY A 169 -14.79 4.75 -12.77
C GLY A 169 -13.74 3.74 -12.31
N THR A 170 -14.07 2.47 -12.54
CA THR A 170 -13.24 1.33 -12.14
C THR A 170 -12.36 0.87 -13.30
N LEU A 171 -11.07 0.73 -13.06
CA LEU A 171 -10.17 -0.10 -13.86
C LEU A 171 -9.97 -1.42 -13.13
N THR A 172 -10.43 -2.52 -13.72
CA THR A 172 -10.12 -3.87 -13.27
C THR A 172 -8.95 -4.42 -14.08
N VAL A 173 -7.86 -4.77 -13.41
CA VAL A 173 -6.72 -5.46 -14.04
C VAL A 173 -6.79 -6.93 -13.65
N ALA A 174 -7.06 -7.81 -14.61
CA ALA A 174 -7.37 -9.22 -14.41
C ALA A 174 -6.72 -10.09 -15.50
N PRO A 175 -5.39 -10.05 -15.67
CA PRO A 175 -4.70 -10.84 -16.69
C PRO A 175 -4.97 -12.32 -16.49
N VAL A 176 -4.76 -13.14 -17.52
CA VAL A 176 -4.79 -14.60 -17.35
C VAL A 176 -3.84 -15.05 -16.24
N ALA A 177 -4.23 -16.10 -15.50
CA ALA A 177 -3.35 -16.71 -14.51
C ALA A 177 -2.23 -17.51 -15.21
N SER A 178 -1.08 -17.61 -14.55
CA SER A 178 0.05 -18.38 -15.04
C SER A 178 -0.31 -19.86 -15.18
N THR A 179 0.17 -20.49 -16.25
CA THR A 179 0.05 -21.94 -16.48
C THR A 179 1.20 -22.74 -15.86
N ILE A 180 2.16 -22.07 -15.21
CA ILE A 180 3.30 -22.71 -14.55
C ILE A 180 2.83 -23.38 -13.26
N ASN A 181 3.21 -24.65 -13.06
CA ASN A 181 2.89 -25.41 -11.85
C ASN A 181 3.40 -24.68 -10.59
N GLY A 182 2.55 -24.55 -9.58
CA GLY A 182 2.83 -23.78 -8.36
C GLY A 182 2.56 -22.28 -8.45
N LEU A 183 2.22 -21.75 -9.64
CA LEU A 183 1.91 -20.34 -9.87
C LEU A 183 0.51 -20.12 -10.47
N ALA A 184 -0.37 -21.12 -10.41
CA ALA A 184 -1.69 -21.14 -11.05
C ALA A 184 -2.66 -20.02 -10.62
N ALA A 185 -2.33 -19.25 -9.59
CA ALA A 185 -3.09 -18.09 -9.12
C ALA A 185 -2.33 -16.76 -9.30
N THR A 186 -1.19 -16.74 -9.99
CA THR A 186 -0.37 -15.54 -10.20
C THR A 186 -0.64 -14.96 -11.58
N GLY A 187 -0.89 -13.65 -11.67
CA GLY A 187 -1.11 -12.95 -12.93
C GLY A 187 0.13 -12.96 -13.84
N THR A 188 -0.09 -12.98 -15.15
CA THR A 188 0.98 -12.95 -16.18
C THR A 188 1.49 -11.55 -16.54
N ASN A 189 1.09 -10.52 -15.79
CA ASN A 189 1.49 -9.15 -16.08
C ASN A 189 2.97 -8.90 -15.86
N SER A 190 3.59 -8.24 -16.83
CA SER A 190 5.02 -7.88 -16.88
C SER A 190 5.25 -6.40 -17.22
N LEU A 191 4.21 -5.57 -17.13
CA LEU A 191 4.35 -4.12 -17.23
C LEU A 191 5.03 -3.59 -15.97
N SER A 192 6.31 -3.26 -16.10
CA SER A 192 7.20 -2.90 -14.98
C SER A 192 7.28 -1.39 -14.76
N GLY A 193 7.54 -0.95 -13.54
CA GLY A 193 7.78 0.47 -13.19
C GLY A 193 6.78 0.99 -12.16
N GLN A 194 6.40 2.26 -12.27
CA GLN A 194 5.42 2.88 -11.36
C GLN A 194 4.00 2.82 -11.94
N PHE A 195 3.09 2.24 -11.16
CA PHE A 195 1.65 2.34 -11.34
C PHE A 195 1.14 3.50 -10.48
N VAL A 196 0.43 4.45 -11.09
CA VAL A 196 -0.13 5.61 -10.40
C VAL A 196 -1.65 5.51 -10.37
N LEU A 197 -2.24 5.62 -9.18
CA LEU A 197 -3.67 5.73 -8.98
C LEU A 197 -4.02 7.16 -8.58
N ASN A 198 -4.58 7.93 -9.52
CA ASN A 198 -4.97 9.32 -9.28
C ASN A 198 -6.43 9.47 -8.85
N GLN A 199 -7.34 8.65 -9.37
CA GLN A 199 -8.79 8.77 -9.12
C GLN A 199 -9.52 7.44 -9.34
N GLY A 200 -10.73 7.36 -8.78
CA GLY A 200 -11.64 6.23 -8.95
C GLY A 200 -11.11 4.95 -8.32
N THR A 201 -11.50 3.80 -8.87
CA THR A 201 -11.10 2.50 -8.34
C THR A 201 -10.13 1.80 -9.28
N LEU A 202 -9.04 1.27 -8.73
CA LEU A 202 -8.27 0.20 -9.32
C LEU A 202 -8.62 -1.09 -8.60
N LYS A 203 -9.12 -2.08 -9.32
CA LYS A 203 -9.54 -3.38 -8.79
C LYS A 203 -8.68 -4.49 -9.36
N LEU A 204 -8.23 -5.41 -8.53
CA LEU A 204 -7.50 -6.61 -8.99
C LEU A 204 -8.49 -7.71 -9.42
N GLY A 205 -8.11 -8.50 -10.42
CA GLY A 205 -8.90 -9.63 -10.90
C GLY A 205 -9.11 -10.67 -9.80
N ALA A 206 -10.35 -11.12 -9.60
CA ALA A 206 -10.67 -12.09 -8.56
C ALA A 206 -9.88 -13.40 -8.76
N GLY A 207 -9.26 -13.92 -7.70
CA GLY A 207 -8.47 -15.15 -7.74
C GLY A 207 -7.08 -15.01 -8.40
N ILE A 208 -6.66 -13.79 -8.74
CA ILE A 208 -5.39 -13.52 -9.44
C ILE A 208 -4.48 -12.68 -8.55
N ASN A 209 -3.60 -13.35 -7.81
CA ASN A 209 -2.52 -12.73 -7.06
C ASN A 209 -1.55 -12.02 -7.99
N ASN A 210 -1.08 -10.84 -7.58
CA ASN A 210 -0.21 -9.99 -8.37
C ASN A 210 -0.78 -9.79 -9.79
N ALA A 211 -2.08 -9.47 -9.86
CA ALA A 211 -2.71 -9.09 -11.10
C ALA A 211 -2.02 -7.87 -11.75
N ILE A 212 -1.30 -7.06 -10.99
CA ILE A 212 -0.26 -6.15 -11.49
C ILE A 212 1.09 -6.80 -11.19
N GLN A 213 2.08 -6.60 -12.07
CA GLN A 213 3.42 -7.17 -11.89
C GLN A 213 3.92 -6.98 -10.44
N PRO A 214 4.36 -8.06 -9.77
CA PRO A 214 4.89 -7.96 -8.42
C PRO A 214 6.19 -7.14 -8.41
N TYR A 215 6.50 -6.52 -7.28
CA TYR A 215 7.67 -5.66 -7.13
C TYR A 215 7.67 -4.40 -8.01
N ASN A 216 6.50 -3.92 -8.42
CA ASN A 216 6.36 -2.59 -8.99
C ASN A 216 6.31 -1.50 -7.92
N TYR A 217 6.57 -0.26 -8.33
CA TYR A 217 6.21 0.92 -7.55
C TYR A 217 4.72 1.18 -7.70
N PHE A 218 4.05 1.55 -6.61
CA PHE A 218 2.66 1.91 -6.57
C PHE A 218 2.50 3.27 -5.90
N SER A 219 2.06 4.26 -6.67
CA SER A 219 1.75 5.60 -6.17
C SER A 219 0.25 5.69 -5.89
N ALA A 220 -0.12 5.66 -4.62
CA ALA A 220 -1.48 5.64 -4.10
C ALA A 220 -1.99 7.08 -3.85
N MET A 221 -2.03 7.90 -4.90
CA MET A 221 -2.27 9.35 -4.77
C MET A 221 -3.69 9.69 -4.27
N SER A 222 -4.71 8.99 -4.76
CA SER A 222 -6.11 9.13 -4.33
C SER A 222 -6.95 7.95 -4.84
N GLY A 223 -8.25 7.91 -4.58
CA GLY A 223 -9.16 6.86 -5.03
C GLY A 223 -9.11 5.60 -4.16
N THR A 224 -9.39 4.44 -4.74
CA THR A 224 -9.41 3.15 -4.05
C THR A 224 -8.61 2.09 -4.79
N LEU A 225 -7.69 1.41 -4.09
CA LEU A 225 -7.16 0.13 -4.53
C LEU A 225 -7.98 -0.98 -3.86
N ASP A 226 -8.74 -1.72 -4.67
CA ASP A 226 -9.49 -2.89 -4.24
C ASP A 226 -8.72 -4.17 -4.59
N LEU A 227 -8.17 -4.82 -3.55
CA LEU A 227 -7.45 -6.08 -3.65
C LEU A 227 -8.36 -7.25 -4.03
N ASN A 228 -9.67 -7.12 -3.86
CA ASN A 228 -10.67 -8.05 -4.36
C ASN A 228 -10.41 -9.53 -4.00
N GLY A 229 -9.99 -9.78 -2.76
CA GLY A 229 -9.66 -11.11 -2.23
C GLY A 229 -8.32 -11.68 -2.66
N THR A 230 -7.46 -10.86 -3.26
CA THR A 230 -6.15 -11.29 -3.79
C THR A 230 -4.99 -10.61 -3.09
N SER A 231 -3.78 -11.08 -3.39
CA SER A 231 -2.55 -10.52 -2.86
C SER A 231 -1.88 -9.59 -3.86
N LEU A 232 -1.36 -8.45 -3.39
CA LEU A 232 -0.48 -7.58 -4.15
C LEU A 232 0.82 -7.34 -3.40
N GLN A 233 1.93 -7.64 -4.05
CA GLN A 233 3.27 -7.31 -3.58
C GLN A 233 3.86 -6.14 -4.37
N THR A 234 4.30 -5.10 -3.66
CA THR A 234 4.90 -3.90 -4.24
C THR A 234 6.34 -3.72 -3.78
N TYR A 235 7.21 -3.22 -4.66
CA TYR A 235 8.56 -2.76 -4.30
C TYR A 235 8.54 -1.42 -3.59
N GLY A 236 7.62 -0.55 -3.97
CA GLY A 236 7.39 0.72 -3.31
C GLY A 236 5.91 1.02 -3.29
N PHE A 237 5.41 1.58 -2.19
CA PHE A 237 4.01 1.92 -1.99
C PHE A 237 3.94 3.22 -1.21
N PHE A 238 3.36 4.27 -1.78
CA PHE A 238 3.56 5.60 -1.24
C PHE A 238 2.52 6.58 -1.77
N ASN A 239 2.41 7.71 -1.07
CA ASN A 239 1.85 8.91 -1.66
C ASN A 239 2.61 10.18 -1.25
N ASP A 240 3.73 10.03 -0.54
CA ASP A 240 4.68 11.08 -0.14
C ASP A 240 4.01 12.34 0.45
N SER A 241 2.94 12.10 1.20
CA SER A 241 2.26 13.10 2.02
C SER A 241 2.49 12.80 3.49
N ALA A 242 2.32 13.82 4.32
CA ALA A 242 2.31 13.75 5.79
C ALA A 242 0.95 14.17 6.38
N VAL A 243 -0.06 14.35 5.53
CA VAL A 243 -1.41 14.77 5.94
C VAL A 243 -2.28 13.52 6.12
N PRO A 244 -2.72 13.19 7.34
CA PRO A 244 -3.57 12.03 7.57
C PRO A 244 -4.80 12.00 6.66
N GLY A 245 -5.15 10.82 6.17
CA GLY A 245 -6.22 10.57 5.20
C GLY A 245 -5.94 11.03 3.77
N ASN A 246 -4.82 11.72 3.50
CA ASN A 246 -4.44 12.10 2.15
C ASN A 246 -3.82 10.90 1.41
N GLY A 247 -4.48 10.42 0.36
CA GLY A 247 -4.02 9.28 -0.42
C GLY A 247 -5.20 8.42 -0.87
N ALA A 248 -4.89 7.26 -1.43
CA ALA A 248 -5.91 6.25 -1.72
C ALA A 248 -6.37 5.52 -0.44
N ASN A 249 -7.59 5.01 -0.45
CA ASN A 249 -8.01 3.94 0.46
C ASN A 249 -7.64 2.58 -0.15
N ILE A 250 -7.04 1.70 0.65
CA ILE A 250 -6.77 0.33 0.24
C ILE A 250 -7.76 -0.59 0.93
N THR A 251 -8.42 -1.46 0.18
CA THR A 251 -9.46 -2.33 0.72
C THR A 251 -9.54 -3.65 -0.04
N SER A 252 -10.46 -4.51 0.38
CA SER A 252 -10.84 -5.72 -0.33
C SER A 252 -12.34 -5.91 -0.25
N THR A 253 -12.99 -6.04 -1.41
CA THR A 253 -14.47 -6.17 -1.48
C THR A 253 -14.96 -7.60 -1.68
N ASN A 254 -14.06 -8.58 -1.91
CA ASN A 254 -14.44 -9.96 -2.21
C ASN A 254 -13.53 -10.97 -1.52
N GLY A 255 -13.70 -11.12 -0.20
CA GLY A 255 -12.84 -11.94 0.65
C GLY A 255 -11.56 -11.23 1.09
N THR A 256 -10.72 -11.94 1.86
CA THR A 256 -9.55 -11.35 2.50
C THR A 256 -8.44 -10.99 1.51
N GLY A 257 -8.20 -9.69 1.31
CA GLY A 257 -7.08 -9.19 0.49
C GLY A 257 -5.76 -9.19 1.26
N HIS A 258 -4.62 -9.17 0.57
CA HIS A 258 -3.29 -9.01 1.18
C HIS A 258 -2.47 -7.94 0.47
N LEU A 259 -2.09 -6.89 1.20
CA LEU A 259 -1.06 -5.95 0.72
C LEU A 259 0.28 -6.28 1.37
N MET A 260 1.31 -6.47 0.54
CA MET A 260 2.69 -6.63 0.97
C MET A 260 3.57 -5.52 0.37
N ILE A 261 4.14 -4.69 1.25
CA ILE A 261 5.11 -3.65 0.88
C ILE A 261 6.50 -4.18 1.22
N THR A 262 7.39 -4.29 0.23
CA THR A 262 8.79 -4.64 0.45
C THR A 262 9.68 -3.42 0.25
N THR A 263 10.87 -3.39 0.87
CA THR A 263 12.03 -2.54 0.49
C THR A 263 11.85 -1.01 0.47
N ASP A 264 10.65 -0.49 0.66
CA ASP A 264 10.38 0.94 0.57
C ASP A 264 10.83 1.69 1.83
N THR A 265 11.25 2.95 1.62
CA THR A 265 11.73 3.87 2.66
C THR A 265 10.89 5.16 2.73
N ARG A 266 9.70 5.15 2.13
CA ARG A 266 8.87 6.35 1.92
C ARG A 266 7.67 6.39 2.86
N THR A 267 6.71 7.27 2.56
CA THR A 267 5.55 7.53 3.41
C THR A 267 4.24 7.18 2.75
N PHE A 268 3.29 6.78 3.60
CA PHE A 268 1.90 6.60 3.23
C PHE A 268 0.97 7.27 4.24
N SER A 269 0.10 8.11 3.69
CA SER A 269 -0.92 8.89 4.40
C SER A 269 -2.34 8.56 3.93
N GLY A 270 -2.53 7.60 3.02
CA GLY A 270 -3.87 7.09 2.73
C GLY A 270 -4.38 6.18 3.85
N THR A 271 -5.55 5.59 3.65
CA THR A 271 -6.16 4.67 4.62
C THR A 271 -6.10 3.23 4.13
N MET A 272 -6.29 2.28 5.04
CA MET A 272 -6.46 0.86 4.75
C MET A 272 -7.64 0.34 5.55
N SER A 273 -8.57 -0.38 4.93
CA SER A 273 -9.87 -0.72 5.53
C SER A 273 -10.44 -2.03 5.00
N GLY A 274 -11.43 -2.58 5.72
CA GLY A 274 -12.14 -3.78 5.31
C GLY A 274 -11.39 -5.09 5.59
N ASP A 275 -11.82 -6.17 4.93
CA ASP A 275 -11.25 -7.50 5.12
C ASP A 275 -9.93 -7.65 4.37
N MET A 276 -8.85 -7.17 4.98
CA MET A 276 -7.51 -7.35 4.45
C MET A 276 -6.48 -7.58 5.54
N LYS A 277 -5.39 -8.24 5.16
CA LYS A 277 -4.17 -8.38 5.96
C LYS A 277 -3.04 -7.54 5.35
N PHE A 278 -2.11 -7.14 6.21
CA PHE A 278 -1.02 -6.24 5.83
C PHE A 278 0.34 -6.82 6.22
N THR A 279 1.32 -6.68 5.33
CA THR A 279 2.73 -7.01 5.60
C THR A 279 3.66 -5.91 5.13
N LYS A 280 4.46 -5.37 6.05
CA LYS A 280 5.65 -4.58 5.73
C LYS A 280 6.87 -5.47 5.84
N SER A 281 7.73 -5.48 4.82
CA SER A 281 9.01 -6.17 4.87
C SER A 281 10.16 -5.35 4.25
N GLY A 282 11.39 -5.85 4.42
CA GLY A 282 12.62 -5.21 3.97
C GLY A 282 13.20 -4.21 4.99
N ASN A 283 14.46 -3.86 4.80
CA ASN A 283 15.29 -3.19 5.81
C ASN A 283 15.03 -1.67 5.95
N GLY A 284 14.29 -1.08 5.01
CA GLY A 284 14.02 0.36 4.96
C GLY A 284 13.02 0.86 6.02
N THR A 285 13.13 2.15 6.33
CA THR A 285 12.20 2.88 7.22
C THR A 285 10.95 3.32 6.47
N PHE A 286 9.77 2.87 6.87
CA PHE A 286 8.51 3.26 6.24
C PHE A 286 7.60 4.01 7.23
N ASN A 287 7.07 5.15 6.80
CA ASN A 287 6.31 6.03 7.68
C ASN A 287 4.82 6.01 7.36
N PHE A 288 4.01 5.82 8.39
CA PHE A 288 2.56 5.92 8.32
C PHE A 288 2.05 7.18 9.02
N TYR A 289 0.96 7.74 8.50
CA TYR A 289 0.35 8.97 9.04
C TYR A 289 -1.15 8.84 9.36
N SER A 290 -1.79 7.72 9.00
CA SER A 290 -3.25 7.60 8.99
C SER A 290 -3.78 6.39 9.72
N ASP A 291 -5.03 6.47 10.15
CA ASP A 291 -5.74 5.35 10.74
C ASP A 291 -5.94 4.21 9.73
N PHE A 292 -5.63 2.99 10.16
CA PHE A 292 -5.85 1.75 9.42
C PHE A 292 -6.86 0.86 10.16
N SER A 293 -8.03 0.69 9.56
CA SER A 293 -9.19 -0.01 10.11
C SER A 293 -9.44 -1.38 9.46
N TYR A 294 -8.41 -1.98 8.85
CA TYR A 294 -8.52 -3.35 8.34
C TYR A 294 -8.61 -4.37 9.48
N SER A 295 -9.37 -5.44 9.26
CA SER A 295 -9.67 -6.45 10.29
C SER A 295 -8.71 -7.63 10.34
N GLY A 296 -7.87 -7.81 9.32
CA GLY A 296 -6.88 -8.89 9.29
C GLY A 296 -5.60 -8.54 10.07
N PRO A 297 -4.63 -9.48 10.13
CA PRO A 297 -3.40 -9.29 10.88
C PRO A 297 -2.42 -8.33 10.19
N THR A 298 -1.58 -7.72 11.02
CA THR A 298 -0.43 -6.89 10.64
C THR A 298 0.87 -7.64 10.89
N VAL A 299 1.75 -7.70 9.90
CA VAL A 299 3.11 -8.24 10.03
C VAL A 299 4.14 -7.17 9.69
N ILE A 300 5.09 -6.92 10.59
CA ILE A 300 6.28 -6.10 10.35
C ILE A 300 7.49 -7.01 10.39
N ASN A 301 8.05 -7.27 9.20
CA ASN A 301 9.12 -8.24 8.96
C ASN A 301 10.41 -7.55 8.54
N GLY A 302 11.23 -7.16 9.52
CA GLY A 302 12.46 -6.38 9.30
C GLY A 302 12.22 -4.87 9.17
N GLY A 303 13.32 -4.12 9.12
CA GLY A 303 13.33 -2.67 8.93
C GLY A 303 12.65 -1.89 10.06
N LEU A 304 12.37 -0.61 9.80
CA LEU A 304 11.69 0.27 10.73
C LEU A 304 10.33 0.69 10.16
N THR A 305 9.30 0.67 10.99
CA THR A 305 8.01 1.30 10.72
C THR A 305 7.80 2.38 11.75
N VAL A 306 7.44 3.60 11.32
CA VAL A 306 7.13 4.70 12.23
C VAL A 306 5.69 5.14 12.02
N MET A 307 4.95 5.27 13.12
CA MET A 307 3.57 5.74 13.15
C MET A 307 3.52 7.17 13.67
N TYR A 308 3.35 8.13 12.76
CA TYR A 308 3.15 9.54 13.06
C TYR A 308 1.67 9.90 13.08
N GLN A 309 1.34 11.07 13.64
CA GLN A 309 0.00 11.66 13.59
C GLN A 309 -1.08 10.65 14.03
N ASP A 310 -2.10 10.48 13.19
CA ASP A 310 -3.25 9.60 13.40
C ASP A 310 -2.93 8.13 13.08
N ALA A 311 -1.69 7.78 12.74
CA ALA A 311 -1.33 6.41 12.42
C ALA A 311 -1.59 5.46 13.58
N ARG A 312 -2.49 4.50 13.36
CA ARG A 312 -2.87 3.44 14.28
C ARG A 312 -3.46 2.25 13.54
N PHE A 313 -3.40 1.06 14.14
CA PHE A 313 -3.98 -0.17 13.61
C PHE A 313 -5.32 -0.50 14.30
N THR A 314 -6.30 0.40 14.21
CA THR A 314 -7.53 0.40 15.05
C THR A 314 -8.30 -0.91 15.08
N ALA A 315 -8.25 -1.71 14.01
CA ALA A 315 -9.01 -2.96 13.91
C ALA A 315 -8.15 -4.20 13.63
N THR A 316 -6.83 -4.10 13.68
CA THR A 316 -5.97 -5.27 13.37
C THR A 316 -6.22 -6.41 14.35
N SER A 317 -6.40 -7.62 13.83
CA SER A 317 -6.68 -8.80 14.65
C SER A 317 -5.47 -9.29 15.43
N ALA A 318 -4.25 -8.99 14.95
CA ALA A 318 -2.98 -9.37 15.57
C ALA A 318 -1.84 -8.54 14.99
N LEU A 319 -0.81 -8.31 15.80
CA LEU A 319 0.45 -7.69 15.36
C LEU A 319 1.60 -8.67 15.53
N ASP A 320 2.37 -8.90 14.46
CA ASP A 320 3.60 -9.70 14.48
C ASP A 320 4.82 -8.82 14.19
N LEU A 321 5.73 -8.70 15.14
CA LEU A 321 7.02 -8.05 15.00
C LEU A 321 8.10 -9.12 14.80
N ASN A 322 8.31 -9.51 13.54
CA ASN A 322 9.29 -10.53 13.15
C ASN A 322 10.60 -9.87 12.73
N PHE A 323 11.53 -9.71 13.68
CA PHE A 323 12.77 -8.94 13.52
C PHE A 323 12.54 -7.51 13.00
N GLY A 324 11.31 -7.00 13.17
CA GLY A 324 10.90 -5.67 12.76
C GLY A 324 10.92 -4.67 13.93
N ASN A 325 11.13 -3.40 13.60
CA ASN A 325 11.07 -2.30 14.55
C ASN A 325 9.79 -1.48 14.30
N LEU A 326 9.03 -1.18 15.34
CA LEU A 326 7.82 -0.36 15.29
C LEU A 326 7.92 0.80 16.30
N TYR A 327 7.83 2.03 15.80
CA TYR A 327 7.81 3.24 16.63
C TYR A 327 6.40 3.83 16.66
N LEU A 328 5.89 4.03 17.86
CA LEU A 328 4.66 4.74 18.18
C LEU A 328 5.06 6.18 18.55
N GLU A 329 4.96 7.09 17.59
CA GLU A 329 5.67 8.36 17.63
C GLU A 329 4.74 9.54 17.97
N ASN A 330 4.78 10.05 19.20
CA ASN A 330 4.05 11.27 19.59
C ASN A 330 4.92 12.53 19.58
N ASN A 331 6.25 12.43 19.63
CA ASN A 331 7.13 13.60 19.78
C ASN A 331 7.09 14.55 18.57
N ASN A 332 7.04 13.99 17.36
CA ASN A 332 6.93 14.70 16.09
C ASN A 332 5.51 14.66 15.50
N SER A 333 4.52 14.35 16.33
CA SER A 333 3.10 14.34 15.95
C SER A 333 2.38 15.62 16.43
N TRP A 334 1.33 16.01 15.74
CA TRP A 334 0.49 17.18 16.04
C TRP A 334 -0.21 17.02 17.39
N SER A 335 -0.64 15.79 17.69
CA SER A 335 -1.33 15.39 18.91
C SER A 335 -0.65 14.18 19.55
N ASP A 336 -0.95 14.00 20.83
CA ASP A 336 -0.68 12.74 21.50
C ASP A 336 -1.73 11.70 21.08
N ASN A 337 -1.30 10.55 20.59
CA ASN A 337 -2.15 9.41 20.34
C ASN A 337 -1.84 8.34 21.38
N ALA A 338 -2.87 7.97 22.12
CA ALA A 338 -2.77 7.06 23.26
C ALA A 338 -3.20 5.62 22.97
N ASN A 339 -3.57 5.32 21.72
CA ASN A 339 -4.04 4.01 21.31
C ASN A 339 -3.70 3.75 19.83
N ARG A 340 -2.42 3.47 19.57
CA ARG A 340 -1.97 3.09 18.22
C ARG A 340 -2.15 1.60 17.94
N ILE A 341 -2.09 0.77 18.96
CA ILE A 341 -2.33 -0.66 18.92
C ILE A 341 -3.49 -0.94 19.88
N PRO A 342 -4.62 -1.49 19.41
CA PRO A 342 -5.76 -1.74 20.27
C PRO A 342 -5.40 -2.62 21.47
N ASP A 343 -5.90 -2.24 22.65
CA ASP A 343 -5.73 -2.92 23.94
C ASP A 343 -6.03 -4.43 23.95
N GLY A 344 -6.84 -4.92 23.03
CA GLY A 344 -7.19 -6.33 22.88
C GLY A 344 -6.34 -7.09 21.87
N THR A 345 -5.55 -6.41 21.04
CA THR A 345 -4.78 -7.01 19.95
C THR A 345 -3.60 -7.81 20.52
N PRO A 346 -3.47 -9.12 20.21
CA PRO A 346 -2.28 -9.88 20.55
C PRO A 346 -1.07 -9.38 19.77
N VAL A 347 0.04 -9.14 20.47
CA VAL A 347 1.33 -8.74 19.93
C VAL A 347 2.30 -9.91 20.06
N THR A 348 2.76 -10.46 18.94
CA THR A 348 3.79 -11.50 18.93
C THR A 348 5.13 -10.88 18.56
N MET A 349 6.18 -11.16 19.34
CA MET A 349 7.51 -10.62 19.10
C MET A 349 8.52 -11.75 18.87
N ARG A 350 9.20 -11.70 17.72
CA ARG A 350 10.29 -12.61 17.33
C ARG A 350 11.54 -11.79 17.08
N GLY A 351 12.29 -11.50 18.14
CA GLY A 351 13.39 -10.53 18.07
C GLY A 351 12.93 -9.12 17.68
N GLY A 352 11.67 -8.78 17.95
CA GLY A 352 11.06 -7.51 17.56
C GLY A 352 11.41 -6.37 18.52
N TYR A 353 11.28 -5.14 18.04
CA TYR A 353 11.49 -3.91 18.81
C TYR A 353 10.24 -3.04 18.75
N LEU A 354 9.69 -2.69 19.91
CA LEU A 354 8.58 -1.76 20.04
C LEU A 354 9.04 -0.55 20.85
N GLU A 355 8.85 0.65 20.29
CA GLU A 355 9.19 1.90 20.95
C GLU A 355 7.99 2.84 21.03
N LEU A 356 7.73 3.35 22.23
CA LEU A 356 6.83 4.48 22.45
C LEU A 356 7.65 5.73 22.68
N ARG A 357 7.38 6.79 21.92
CA ARG A 357 8.04 8.09 22.08
C ARG A 357 7.02 9.12 22.49
N GLY A 358 7.13 9.61 23.72
CA GLY A 358 6.19 10.59 24.25
C GLY A 358 6.33 11.96 23.63
N ARG A 359 5.27 12.74 23.75
CA ARG A 359 5.19 14.11 23.24
C ARG A 359 5.90 15.09 24.15
N ALA A 360 6.55 16.10 23.57
CA ALA A 360 7.09 17.20 24.35
C ALA A 360 6.01 17.92 25.16
N GLN A 361 6.36 18.31 26.39
CA GLN A 361 5.52 19.05 27.35
C GLN A 361 4.18 18.39 27.66
N ASN A 362 4.05 17.07 27.48
CA ASN A 362 2.80 16.37 27.70
C ASN A 362 3.03 14.97 28.27
N ALA A 363 2.04 14.46 29.02
CA ALA A 363 2.00 13.07 29.40
C ALA A 363 1.50 12.22 28.22
N SER A 364 2.26 11.19 27.85
CA SER A 364 1.93 10.23 26.81
C SER A 364 1.76 8.85 27.39
N SER A 365 0.83 8.07 26.85
CA SER A 365 0.67 6.68 27.25
C SER A 365 0.24 5.81 26.08
N GLU A 366 0.61 4.55 26.09
CA GLU A 366 0.04 3.51 25.22
C GLU A 366 -0.24 2.29 26.10
N ARG A 367 -1.36 1.60 25.85
CA ARG A 367 -1.63 0.29 26.44
C ARG A 367 -1.78 -0.75 25.33
N ILE A 368 -0.93 -1.77 25.35
CA ILE A 368 -1.04 -2.91 24.45
C ILE A 368 -1.65 -4.11 25.17
N GLY A 369 -2.23 -5.03 24.40
CA GLY A 369 -2.78 -6.28 24.91
C GLY A 369 -1.71 -7.28 25.38
N THR A 370 -1.92 -8.55 25.04
CA THR A 370 -0.93 -9.59 25.37
C THR A 370 0.26 -9.46 24.45
N ALA A 371 1.46 -9.26 25.02
CA ALA A 371 2.73 -9.32 24.31
C ALA A 371 3.41 -10.67 24.57
N THR A 372 3.55 -11.49 23.53
CA THR A 372 4.18 -12.80 23.60
C THR A 372 5.60 -12.75 23.02
N LEU A 373 6.59 -13.04 23.86
CA LEU A 373 7.97 -13.28 23.45
C LEU A 373 8.04 -14.67 22.83
N ALA A 374 8.01 -14.75 21.50
CA ALA A 374 7.89 -16.02 20.78
C ALA A 374 9.24 -16.59 20.34
N LEU A 375 10.21 -15.74 20.00
CA LEU A 375 11.55 -16.16 19.57
C LEU A 375 12.57 -15.03 19.81
N GLY A 376 13.83 -15.39 20.06
CA GLY A 376 14.94 -14.44 20.18
C GLY A 376 14.82 -13.50 21.37
N GLN A 377 15.55 -12.38 21.29
CA GLN A 377 15.50 -11.30 22.28
C GLN A 377 14.67 -10.15 21.73
N SER A 378 13.49 -9.92 22.33
CA SER A 378 12.63 -8.78 21.95
C SER A 378 12.89 -7.58 22.85
N GLN A 379 12.38 -6.41 22.46
CA GLN A 379 12.73 -5.16 23.13
C GLN A 379 11.53 -4.23 23.27
N PHE A 380 11.43 -3.61 24.44
CA PHE A 380 10.52 -2.50 24.71
C PHE A 380 11.33 -1.27 25.08
N TYR A 381 11.17 -0.21 24.30
CA TYR A 381 11.81 1.06 24.55
C TYR A 381 10.75 2.13 24.80
N VAL A 382 10.96 2.98 25.79
CA VAL A 382 10.11 4.13 26.02
C VAL A 382 10.99 5.37 26.05
N ALA A 383 10.85 6.25 25.07
CA ALA A 383 11.51 7.55 25.06
C ALA A 383 10.57 8.60 25.65
N ASN A 384 11.09 9.43 26.56
CA ASN A 384 10.31 10.56 27.05
C ASN A 384 10.31 11.70 26.03
N GLY A 385 9.23 12.48 26.00
CA GLY A 385 9.23 13.78 25.34
C GLY A 385 10.14 14.77 26.05
N ALA A 386 10.45 15.89 25.40
CA ALA A 386 11.20 16.99 26.01
C ALA A 386 10.32 17.84 26.97
N GLY A 387 10.91 18.38 28.03
CA GLY A 387 10.25 19.32 28.96
C GLY A 387 9.91 18.73 30.32
N ALA A 388 9.68 19.60 31.31
CA ALA A 388 9.50 19.21 32.72
C ALA A 388 8.25 18.35 32.98
N ASP A 389 7.18 18.57 32.20
CA ASP A 389 5.90 17.87 32.34
C ASP A 389 5.81 16.61 31.46
N ALA A 390 6.84 16.31 30.68
CA ALA A 390 6.84 15.15 29.81
C ALA A 390 6.95 13.87 30.66
N THR A 391 5.96 12.99 30.53
CA THR A 391 6.03 11.63 31.05
C THR A 391 5.55 10.68 29.96
N THR A 392 6.07 9.46 29.92
CA THR A 392 5.69 8.49 28.88
C THR A 392 5.53 7.12 29.50
N THR A 393 4.37 6.47 29.32
CA THR A 393 4.14 5.14 29.89
C THR A 393 3.64 4.16 28.83
N LEU A 394 4.40 3.11 28.58
CA LEU A 394 3.91 1.93 27.87
C LEU A 394 3.39 0.91 28.89
N THR A 395 2.12 0.51 28.77
CA THR A 395 1.52 -0.54 29.61
C THR A 395 1.32 -1.81 28.78
N ILE A 396 1.84 -2.93 29.27
CA ILE A 396 1.68 -4.25 28.69
C ILE A 396 0.61 -4.99 29.51
N GLY A 397 -0.53 -5.30 28.90
CA GLY A 397 -1.64 -5.96 29.58
C GLY A 397 -1.28 -7.36 30.07
N ASN A 398 -0.53 -8.13 29.27
CA ASN A 398 0.04 -9.40 29.70
C ASN A 398 1.35 -9.68 28.96
N LEU A 399 2.46 -9.78 29.69
CA LEU A 399 3.72 -10.23 29.13
C LEU A 399 3.79 -11.75 29.24
N VAL A 400 3.81 -12.43 28.11
CA VAL A 400 3.95 -13.89 28.03
C VAL A 400 5.33 -14.23 27.51
N ARG A 401 6.00 -15.15 28.19
CA ARG A 401 7.32 -15.65 27.79
C ARG A 401 7.26 -17.09 27.33
N ASN A 402 7.72 -17.35 26.10
CA ASN A 402 8.11 -18.70 25.71
C ASN A 402 9.53 -19.04 26.22
N VAL A 403 9.74 -20.29 26.59
CA VAL A 403 11.06 -20.80 27.01
C VAL A 403 12.10 -20.55 25.91
N GLY A 404 13.31 -20.14 26.30
CA GLY A 404 14.39 -19.83 25.36
C GLY A 404 14.37 -18.41 24.79
N THR A 405 13.41 -17.58 25.18
CA THR A 405 13.37 -16.15 24.80
C THR A 405 13.87 -15.24 25.93
N ALA A 406 14.26 -14.03 25.54
CA ALA A 406 14.67 -12.95 26.43
C ALA A 406 13.99 -11.62 26.04
N VAL A 407 14.00 -10.66 26.97
CA VAL A 407 13.51 -9.31 26.72
C VAL A 407 14.46 -8.27 27.30
N ASN A 408 14.67 -7.20 26.55
CA ASN A 408 15.34 -6.00 27.05
C ASN A 408 14.33 -4.86 27.19
N PHE A 409 14.39 -4.16 28.32
CA PHE A 409 13.63 -2.96 28.58
C PHE A 409 14.55 -1.75 28.61
N THR A 410 14.13 -0.66 27.99
CA THR A 410 14.77 0.65 28.15
C THR A 410 13.74 1.68 28.58
N SER A 411 13.86 2.11 29.82
CA SER A 411 12.99 3.06 30.49
C SER A 411 13.84 3.89 31.48
N GLY A 412 13.21 4.84 32.17
CA GLY A 412 13.85 5.73 33.15
C GLY A 412 12.84 6.20 34.19
N LEU A 413 13.11 7.32 34.85
CA LEU A 413 12.25 7.83 35.93
C LEU A 413 10.89 8.35 35.41
N TYR A 414 10.92 9.03 34.26
CA TYR A 414 9.77 9.71 33.65
C TYR A 414 9.20 8.99 32.42
N ASN A 415 9.95 8.05 31.87
CA ASN A 415 9.55 7.10 30.82
C ASN A 415 9.46 5.70 31.42
N ARG A 416 8.31 5.03 31.34
CA ARG A 416 8.01 3.82 32.11
C ARG A 416 7.49 2.71 31.22
N VAL A 417 7.86 1.47 31.56
CA VAL A 417 7.18 0.27 31.08
C VAL A 417 6.43 -0.36 32.25
N LYS A 418 5.12 -0.52 32.16
CA LYS A 418 4.30 -1.22 33.15
C LYS A 418 3.85 -2.56 32.61
N ILE A 419 3.72 -3.55 33.50
CA ILE A 419 3.23 -4.89 33.19
C ILE A 419 2.07 -5.16 34.15
N GLU A 420 0.88 -5.43 33.61
CA GLU A 420 -0.29 -5.76 34.43
C GLU A 420 -0.33 -7.24 34.79
N GLN A 421 0.05 -8.12 33.84
CA GLN A 421 0.13 -9.56 34.05
C GLN A 421 1.43 -10.13 33.50
N LEU A 422 1.94 -11.17 34.15
CA LEU A 422 3.06 -11.97 33.70
C LEU A 422 2.60 -13.42 33.57
N ASN A 423 2.61 -13.96 32.35
CA ASN A 423 2.11 -15.30 32.01
C ASN A 423 0.68 -15.55 32.53
N GLY A 424 -0.21 -14.56 32.38
CA GLY A 424 -1.63 -14.66 32.76
C GLY A 424 -1.93 -14.49 34.26
N SER A 425 -0.91 -14.22 35.09
CA SER A 425 -1.10 -13.90 36.52
C SER A 425 -0.85 -12.41 36.76
N ALA A 426 -1.62 -11.78 37.64
CA ALA A 426 -1.42 -10.37 38.01
C ALA A 426 0.03 -10.13 38.47
N PHE A 427 0.65 -9.05 37.97
CA PHE A 427 2.06 -8.77 38.20
C PHE A 427 2.28 -7.68 39.25
N SER A 428 3.11 -7.99 40.24
CA SER A 428 3.48 -7.08 41.32
C SER A 428 4.91 -7.35 41.78
N ALA A 429 5.50 -6.41 42.51
CA ALA A 429 6.85 -6.56 43.07
C ALA A 429 6.96 -7.74 44.05
N ALA A 430 5.85 -8.12 44.71
CA ALA A 430 5.81 -9.27 45.60
C ALA A 430 5.88 -10.62 44.88
N ASN A 431 5.70 -10.65 43.55
CA ASN A 431 5.79 -11.87 42.74
C ASN A 431 7.22 -12.18 42.27
N LEU A 432 8.17 -11.29 42.53
CA LEU A 432 9.55 -11.45 42.06
C LEU A 432 10.31 -12.46 42.92
N THR A 433 11.01 -13.39 42.28
CA THR A 433 11.98 -14.26 42.94
C THR A 433 13.35 -13.59 42.89
N ASN A 434 14.06 -13.50 44.02
CA ASN A 434 15.33 -12.79 44.15
C ASN A 434 15.26 -11.32 43.70
N GLY A 435 14.07 -10.71 43.80
CA GLY A 435 13.85 -9.32 43.41
C GLY A 435 13.94 -9.04 41.91
N ILE A 436 13.92 -10.08 41.04
CA ILE A 436 14.00 -9.92 39.59
C ILE A 436 12.78 -10.53 38.89
N ILE A 437 12.44 -10.00 37.70
CA ILE A 437 11.39 -10.55 36.83
C ILE A 437 11.77 -11.96 36.35
N GLY A 438 13.08 -12.17 36.15
CA GLY A 438 13.71 -13.44 35.85
C GLY A 438 15.02 -13.22 35.09
N GLY A 439 15.89 -14.25 35.03
CA GLY A 439 17.19 -14.16 34.34
C GLY A 439 17.11 -13.93 32.82
N TRP A 440 15.91 -13.92 32.26
CA TRP A 440 15.60 -13.66 30.85
C TRP A 440 15.18 -12.20 30.57
N ALA A 441 14.99 -11.40 31.61
CA ALA A 441 14.56 -10.01 31.52
C ALA A 441 15.69 -9.10 32.01
N VAL A 442 16.11 -8.18 31.15
CA VAL A 442 17.20 -7.24 31.43
C VAL A 442 16.77 -5.81 31.14
N MET A 443 17.54 -4.89 31.70
CA MET A 443 17.40 -3.45 31.54
C MET A 443 18.69 -2.88 30.94
N GLY A 444 18.57 -1.94 30.01
CA GLY A 444 19.68 -1.13 29.52
C GLY A 444 19.54 -0.72 28.06
N ALA A 445 20.12 0.43 27.70
CA ALA A 445 20.20 0.86 26.31
C ALA A 445 21.13 -0.09 25.51
N ILE A 446 20.72 -0.41 24.29
CA ILE A 446 21.55 -1.26 23.42
C ILE A 446 22.90 -0.59 23.17
N GLY A 447 23.99 -1.32 23.36
CA GLY A 447 25.34 -0.87 23.01
C GLY A 447 26.07 -0.06 24.10
N THR A 448 25.44 0.20 25.27
CA THR A 448 26.08 0.95 26.36
C THR A 448 26.74 0.09 27.44
N GLY A 449 26.92 -1.21 27.23
CA GLY A 449 27.75 -2.10 28.07
C GLY A 449 27.21 -2.43 29.47
N THR A 450 26.34 -1.59 30.05
CA THR A 450 25.77 -1.80 31.39
C THR A 450 24.35 -2.37 31.27
N HIS A 451 24.21 -3.69 31.41
CA HIS A 451 22.92 -4.35 31.55
C HIS A 451 22.73 -4.86 32.98
N HIS A 452 21.58 -4.56 33.57
CA HIS A 452 21.18 -5.07 34.88
C HIS A 452 19.99 -6.01 34.72
N PHE A 453 19.79 -6.94 35.65
CA PHE A 453 18.52 -7.68 35.68
C PHE A 453 17.35 -6.73 35.87
N ALA A 454 16.25 -7.01 35.17
CA ALA A 454 15.02 -6.25 35.33
C ALA A 454 14.34 -6.62 36.66
N THR A 455 13.88 -5.60 37.37
CA THR A 455 13.00 -5.70 38.54
C THR A 455 11.72 -4.91 38.30
N TYR A 456 10.84 -4.82 39.30
CA TYR A 456 9.57 -4.14 39.20
C TYR A 456 9.24 -3.30 40.43
N SER A 457 8.66 -2.12 40.19
CA SER A 457 8.10 -1.22 41.18
C SER A 457 6.64 -0.90 40.80
N PRO A 458 5.67 -0.97 41.73
CA PRO A 458 4.28 -0.58 41.42
C PRO A 458 4.14 0.87 40.95
N ILE A 459 5.05 1.75 41.38
CA ILE A 459 5.05 3.18 41.04
C ILE A 459 5.71 3.40 39.66
N TYR A 460 6.93 2.88 39.50
CA TYR A 460 7.79 3.19 38.35
C TYR A 460 7.74 2.17 37.21
N GLY A 461 7.13 0.99 37.43
CA GLY A 461 7.06 -0.08 36.45
C GLY A 461 8.33 -0.94 36.45
N VAL A 462 8.81 -1.33 35.29
CA VAL A 462 10.06 -2.09 35.10
C VAL A 462 11.28 -1.17 35.22
N GLY A 463 12.29 -1.60 35.96
CA GLY A 463 13.55 -0.85 36.14
C GLY A 463 14.75 -1.73 36.45
N ALA A 464 15.93 -1.13 36.45
CA ALA A 464 17.20 -1.83 36.67
C ALA A 464 17.41 -2.13 38.16
N MET A 465 17.79 -3.36 38.49
CA MET A 465 18.15 -3.71 39.86
C MET A 465 19.33 -2.87 40.36
N GLY A 466 19.26 -2.38 41.60
CA GLY A 466 20.28 -1.50 42.19
C GLY A 466 20.15 -0.01 41.83
N THR A 467 19.05 0.41 41.20
CA THR A 467 18.77 1.83 40.92
C THR A 467 17.69 2.41 41.85
N ASP A 468 17.64 3.73 41.99
CA ASP A 468 16.69 4.41 42.88
C ASP A 468 15.23 4.05 42.55
N GLY A 469 14.45 3.74 43.58
CA GLY A 469 13.06 3.31 43.43
C GLY A 469 12.88 1.82 43.09
N PHE A 470 13.97 1.05 43.03
CA PHE A 470 14.02 -0.37 42.71
C PHE A 470 14.81 -1.18 43.74
N LEU A 471 14.60 -2.49 43.79
CA LEU A 471 15.31 -3.38 44.70
C LEU A 471 16.81 -3.39 44.41
N GLY A 472 17.63 -3.38 45.46
CA GLY A 472 19.09 -3.47 45.38
C GLY A 472 19.62 -4.90 45.35
N TYR A 473 20.90 -5.05 44.98
CA TYR A 473 21.61 -6.32 45.18
C TYR A 473 21.72 -6.59 46.69
N SER A 474 21.35 -7.81 47.12
CA SER A 474 21.59 -8.22 48.50
C SER A 474 23.08 -8.52 48.68
N ASN A 475 23.75 -7.74 49.52
CA ASN A 475 25.15 -8.00 49.91
C ASN A 475 25.25 -9.04 51.04
N ALA A 476 24.22 -9.86 51.24
CA ALA A 476 24.22 -10.87 52.29
C ALA A 476 25.16 -12.02 51.91
N THR A 477 26.44 -11.88 52.28
CA THR A 477 27.33 -13.02 52.45
C THR A 477 26.92 -13.72 53.74
N THR A 478 25.90 -14.57 53.67
CA THR A 478 25.66 -15.58 54.70
C THR A 478 25.86 -16.94 54.07
N ASP A 479 27.12 -17.35 54.02
CA ASP A 479 27.52 -18.75 54.19
C ASP A 479 27.88 -18.95 55.67
#